data_AF-A0A353Y4B9-F1
#
_entry.id   AF-A0A353Y4B9-F1
#
_cell.length_a   1.000
_cell.length_b   1.000
_cell.length_c   1.000
_cell.angle_alpha   90.00
_cell.angle_beta   90.00
_cell.angle_gamma   90.00
#
_symmetry.space_group_name_H-M   'P 1'
#
loop_
_entity.id
_entity.type
_entity.pdbx_description
1 polymer ?
#
loop_
_entity_poly.entity_id
_entity_poly.type
_entity_poly.pdbx_seq_one_letter_code
_entity_poly.pdbx_strand_id
1 'polypeptide(L)'
;LLPLTDTSYRDFRPSLQLAMVLFAGRRALGAPGAWDHALSWLGLVAPAEVAAPAGSYQSDKGGFAILRRGAGMAMLRYPRFRFRPSQADALHLDLSLGGDNLLRDAGTYSYNTEAVWMDYFGGTAGHNTVQFDGRDQMPKLSRFLWGNWLRTSSTEGLLENAADVHFSAAYRDAQGACHRRRVFLGEGHLRVEDEVAGFRQRAVLRWRLAPGHWTREGIRLTNGAHTLMVQGSMPIIRCEITEGWESRHYLEKTPVPVLEVEIEKAGTLTTDYQWAA
;
A
#
# COMPACT_ATOMS: atom_id res chain seq x y z
N LEU A 1 -25.07 16.48 -4.16
CA LEU A 1 -23.91 17.26 -3.69
C LEU A 1 -23.51 18.20 -4.82
N LEU A 2 -23.37 19.50 -4.53
CA LEU A 2 -22.88 20.47 -5.51
C LEU A 2 -21.34 20.35 -5.55
N PRO A 3 -20.73 20.08 -6.72
CA PRO A 3 -19.27 20.05 -6.82
C PRO A 3 -18.72 21.48 -6.66
N LEU A 4 -17.79 21.68 -5.73
CA LEU A 4 -17.14 22.97 -5.50
C LEU A 4 -15.88 23.17 -6.36
N THR A 5 -15.48 22.13 -7.10
CA THR A 5 -14.34 22.12 -8.03
C THR A 5 -14.64 21.26 -9.25
N ASP A 6 -13.94 21.55 -10.36
CA ASP A 6 -13.97 20.75 -11.60
C ASP A 6 -12.85 19.70 -11.67
N THR A 7 -12.14 19.47 -10.55
CA THR A 7 -11.04 18.51 -10.48
C THR A 7 -11.55 17.08 -10.57
N SER A 8 -10.73 16.18 -11.11
CA SER A 8 -11.05 14.74 -11.14
C SER A 8 -11.35 14.20 -9.74
N TYR A 9 -12.23 13.19 -9.66
CA TYR A 9 -12.60 12.48 -8.43
C TYR A 9 -11.40 12.04 -7.57
N ARG A 10 -10.27 11.69 -8.21
CA ARG A 10 -9.05 11.23 -7.52
C ARG A 10 -8.10 12.37 -7.11
N ASP A 11 -8.44 13.61 -7.43
CA ASP A 11 -7.66 14.77 -7.05
C ASP A 11 -8.11 15.28 -5.68
N PHE A 12 -7.33 14.95 -4.66
CA PHE A 12 -7.61 15.36 -3.28
C PHE A 12 -7.05 16.73 -2.93
N ARG A 13 -6.36 17.42 -3.86
CA ARG A 13 -5.77 18.75 -3.61
C ARG A 13 -6.80 19.77 -3.12
N PRO A 14 -8.03 19.88 -3.68
CA PRO A 14 -9.02 20.82 -3.16
C PRO A 14 -9.44 20.52 -1.72
N SER A 15 -9.72 19.26 -1.40
CA SER A 15 -10.11 18.85 -0.06
C SER A 15 -9.00 19.10 0.95
N LEU A 16 -7.76 18.79 0.58
CA LEU A 16 -6.58 19.03 1.41
C LEU A 16 -6.33 20.53 1.63
N GLN A 17 -6.41 21.34 0.56
CA GLN A 17 -6.26 22.79 0.63
C GLN A 17 -7.31 23.41 1.54
N LEU A 18 -8.59 23.07 1.33
CA LEU A 18 -9.70 23.53 2.16
C LEU A 18 -9.53 23.15 3.63
N ALA A 19 -9.18 21.90 3.92
CA ALA A 19 -8.95 21.44 5.29
C ALA A 19 -7.79 22.17 5.97
N MET A 20 -6.67 22.38 5.27
CA MET A 20 -5.52 23.10 5.83
C MET A 20 -5.85 24.56 6.12
N VAL A 21 -6.62 25.23 5.25
CA VAL A 21 -7.05 26.61 5.50
C VAL A 21 -7.97 26.68 6.72
N LEU A 22 -8.97 25.80 6.80
CA LEU A 22 -9.97 25.80 7.87
C LEU A 22 -9.39 25.42 9.24
N PHE A 23 -8.52 24.41 9.29
CA PHE A 23 -8.10 23.80 10.56
C PHE A 23 -6.68 24.14 10.98
N ALA A 24 -5.82 24.58 10.05
CA ALA A 24 -4.42 24.89 10.34
C ALA A 24 -4.05 26.35 10.02
N GLY A 25 -4.95 27.13 9.42
CA GLY A 25 -4.66 28.53 9.03
C GLY A 25 -3.52 28.64 8.02
N ARG A 26 -3.27 27.59 7.23
CA ARG A 26 -2.17 27.49 6.26
C ARG A 26 -2.67 26.90 4.95
N ARG A 27 -1.96 27.14 3.86
CA ARG A 27 -2.19 26.43 2.59
C ARG A 27 -1.40 25.12 2.54
N ALA A 28 -2.01 24.07 1.99
CA ALA A 28 -1.29 22.85 1.67
C ALA A 28 -0.40 23.02 0.44
N LEU A 29 -0.90 23.77 -0.55
CA LEU A 29 -0.29 23.99 -1.84
C LEU A 29 -0.05 25.49 -2.03
N GLY A 30 1.22 25.83 -2.26
CA GLY A 30 1.66 27.22 -2.40
C GLY A 30 1.37 27.83 -3.77
N ALA A 31 1.36 27.02 -4.84
CA ALA A 31 0.98 27.48 -6.16
C ALA A 31 -0.55 27.65 -6.24
N PRO A 32 -1.06 28.71 -6.89
CA PRO A 32 -2.48 28.84 -7.15
C PRO A 32 -2.96 27.76 -8.13
N GLY A 33 -4.21 27.32 -7.98
CA GLY A 33 -4.80 26.36 -8.92
C GLY A 33 -6.26 26.04 -8.64
N ALA A 34 -6.82 25.06 -9.38
CA ALA A 34 -8.22 24.66 -9.24
C ALA A 34 -8.59 24.17 -7.82
N TRP A 35 -7.60 23.81 -7.01
CA TRP A 35 -7.76 23.47 -5.60
C TRP A 35 -8.16 24.65 -4.70
N ASP A 36 -8.01 25.89 -5.16
CA ASP A 36 -8.44 27.08 -4.42
C ASP A 36 -9.92 27.43 -4.68
N HIS A 37 -10.58 26.83 -5.68
CA HIS A 37 -11.97 27.17 -6.04
C HIS A 37 -12.96 26.98 -4.89
N ALA A 38 -12.77 25.92 -4.10
CA ALA A 38 -13.62 25.67 -2.92
C ALA A 38 -13.48 26.78 -1.87
N LEU A 39 -12.30 27.38 -1.73
CA LEU A 39 -12.09 28.54 -0.84
C LEU A 39 -12.89 29.74 -1.35
N SER A 40 -12.80 30.03 -2.65
CA SER A 40 -13.49 31.16 -3.28
C SER A 40 -15.01 31.04 -3.16
N TRP A 41 -15.58 29.87 -3.45
CA TRP A 41 -17.02 29.63 -3.30
C TRP A 41 -17.53 29.81 -1.88
N LEU A 42 -16.69 29.49 -0.89
CA LEU A 42 -17.02 29.61 0.53
C LEU A 42 -16.65 30.98 1.12
N GLY A 43 -16.12 31.90 0.32
CA GLY A 43 -15.69 33.23 0.79
C GLY A 43 -14.50 33.18 1.75
N LEU A 44 -13.68 32.12 1.69
CA LEU A 44 -12.52 31.93 2.55
C LEU A 44 -11.29 32.63 1.94
N VAL A 45 -10.59 33.40 2.76
CA VAL A 45 -9.32 34.03 2.37
C VAL A 45 -8.19 33.02 2.54
N ALA A 46 -7.45 32.77 1.47
CA ALA A 46 -6.32 31.86 1.50
C ALA A 46 -5.15 32.49 2.30
N PRO A 47 -4.61 31.82 3.33
CA PRO A 47 -3.48 32.32 4.11
C PRO A 47 -2.20 32.47 3.27
N ALA A 48 -1.34 33.43 3.61
CA ALA A 48 -0.06 33.60 2.94
C ALA A 48 0.88 32.40 3.19
N GLU A 49 0.88 31.89 4.43
CA GLU A 49 1.75 30.80 4.87
C GLU A 49 1.36 29.47 4.20
N VAL A 50 2.38 28.77 3.71
CA VAL A 50 2.27 27.42 3.15
C VAL A 50 2.85 26.45 4.16
N ALA A 51 2.15 25.35 4.42
CA ALA A 51 2.64 24.32 5.32
C ALA A 51 3.93 23.68 4.76
N ALA A 52 4.86 23.37 5.65
CA ALA A 52 6.03 22.58 5.29
C ALA A 52 5.58 21.18 4.80
N PRO A 53 6.36 20.53 3.92
CA PRO A 53 6.09 19.15 3.51
C PRO A 53 5.96 18.23 4.72
N ALA A 54 4.96 17.34 4.70
CA ALA A 54 4.78 16.36 5.76
C ALA A 54 5.97 15.38 5.76
N GLY A 55 6.54 15.12 6.94
CA GLY A 55 7.57 14.10 7.16
C GLY A 55 6.97 12.70 7.31
N SER A 56 7.82 11.75 7.71
CA SER A 56 7.39 10.41 8.09
C SER A 56 6.46 10.47 9.31
N TYR A 57 5.43 9.61 9.35
CA TYR A 57 4.37 9.66 10.35
C TYR A 57 3.77 8.29 10.63
N GLN A 58 3.52 7.99 11.91
CA GLN A 58 2.78 6.80 12.33
C GLN A 58 1.40 7.20 12.86
N SER A 59 0.34 6.68 12.24
CA SER A 59 -1.03 6.76 12.77
C SER A 59 -1.41 5.45 13.45
N ASP A 60 -1.00 5.26 14.71
CA ASP A 60 -1.22 3.96 15.35
C ASP A 60 -2.69 3.62 15.58
N LYS A 61 -3.54 4.62 15.85
CA LYS A 61 -4.99 4.39 15.91
C LYS A 61 -5.61 4.14 14.54
N GLY A 62 -4.98 4.64 13.46
CA GLY A 62 -5.41 4.43 12.09
C GLY A 62 -4.91 3.14 11.47
N GLY A 63 -3.87 2.52 12.05
CA GLY A 63 -3.27 1.29 11.53
C GLY A 63 -2.45 1.50 10.27
N PHE A 64 -1.69 2.60 10.20
CA PHE A 64 -0.73 2.78 9.11
C PHE A 64 0.47 3.62 9.53
N ALA A 65 1.59 3.39 8.85
CA ALA A 65 2.80 4.20 8.93
C ALA A 65 3.16 4.70 7.54
N ILE A 66 3.62 5.95 7.48
CA ILE A 66 4.06 6.64 6.29
C ILE A 66 5.55 6.94 6.47
N LEU A 67 6.36 6.44 5.55
CA LEU A 67 7.81 6.65 5.50
C LEU A 67 8.11 7.58 4.32
N ARG A 68 9.01 8.55 4.51
CA ARG A 68 9.45 9.48 3.47
C ARG A 68 10.96 9.62 3.47
N ARG A 69 11.57 9.50 2.28
CA ARG A 69 12.98 9.81 2.05
C ARG A 69 13.15 10.30 0.61
N GLY A 70 13.71 11.49 0.44
CA GLY A 70 13.81 12.13 -0.88
C GLY A 70 12.43 12.23 -1.55
N ALA A 71 12.35 11.80 -2.81
CA ALA A 71 11.09 11.72 -3.56
C ALA A 71 10.24 10.47 -3.24
N GLY A 72 10.77 9.53 -2.45
CA GLY A 72 10.13 8.26 -2.10
C GLY A 72 9.15 8.39 -0.94
N MET A 73 7.99 7.75 -1.07
CA MET A 73 7.00 7.55 -0.02
C MET A 73 6.60 6.08 0.02
N ALA A 74 6.65 5.47 1.21
CA ALA A 74 6.02 4.17 1.45
C ALA A 74 4.90 4.29 2.48
N MET A 75 3.77 3.62 2.25
CA MET A 75 2.66 3.55 3.21
C MET A 75 2.38 2.10 3.57
N LEU A 76 2.75 1.71 4.79
CA LEU A 76 2.48 0.38 5.33
C LEU A 76 1.19 0.41 6.15
N ARG A 77 0.23 -0.46 5.81
CA ARG A 77 -0.98 -0.69 6.62
C ARG A 77 -0.77 -1.85 7.58
N TYR A 78 -1.30 -1.74 8.80
CA TYR A 78 -1.22 -2.81 9.79
C TYR A 78 -2.48 -2.90 10.67
N PRO A 79 -2.80 -4.07 11.26
CA PRO A 79 -4.14 -4.32 11.83
C PRO A 79 -4.46 -3.55 13.13
N ARG A 80 -5.16 -2.42 12.98
CA ARG A 80 -5.73 -1.62 14.08
C ARG A 80 -7.22 -1.36 13.86
N PHE A 81 -7.99 -2.43 13.75
CA PHE A 81 -9.42 -2.35 13.41
C PHE A 81 -10.27 -1.89 14.60
N ARG A 82 -10.85 -0.69 14.50
CA ARG A 82 -11.91 -0.19 15.39
C ARG A 82 -13.31 -0.53 14.88
N PHE A 83 -13.45 -0.55 13.56
CA PHE A 83 -14.66 -0.94 12.83
C PHE A 83 -14.32 -2.08 11.89
N ARG A 84 -15.35 -2.70 11.28
CA ARG A 84 -15.16 -3.80 10.34
C ARG A 84 -14.18 -3.40 9.23
N PRO A 85 -13.15 -4.21 8.95
CA PRO A 85 -12.29 -3.96 7.80
C PRO A 85 -13.10 -4.10 6.51
N SER A 86 -12.73 -3.31 5.51
CA SER A 86 -13.28 -3.45 4.15
C SER A 86 -12.59 -4.55 3.36
N GLN A 87 -11.30 -4.80 3.63
CA GLN A 87 -10.43 -5.70 2.87
C GLN A 87 -9.57 -6.57 3.80
N ALA A 88 -9.05 -7.69 3.29
CA ALA A 88 -8.10 -8.58 3.95
C ALA A 88 -6.67 -8.29 3.49
N ASP A 89 -6.15 -7.13 3.88
CA ASP A 89 -4.97 -6.46 3.32
C ASP A 89 -3.95 -6.04 4.39
N ALA A 90 -3.89 -6.79 5.49
CA ALA A 90 -2.91 -6.53 6.53
C ALA A 90 -1.49 -6.59 5.96
N LEU A 91 -0.66 -5.63 6.37
CA LEU A 91 0.71 -5.44 5.90
C LEU A 91 0.82 -5.10 4.41
N HIS A 92 -0.27 -4.66 3.77
CA HIS A 92 -0.20 -4.01 2.45
C HIS A 92 0.77 -2.82 2.48
N LEU A 93 1.59 -2.71 1.44
CA LEU A 93 2.53 -1.62 1.25
C LEU A 93 2.30 -0.95 -0.11
N ASP A 94 2.01 0.34 -0.10
CA ASP A 94 2.15 1.20 -1.28
C ASP A 94 3.57 1.80 -1.32
N LEU A 95 4.13 1.96 -2.52
CA LEU A 95 5.36 2.72 -2.77
C LEU A 95 5.08 3.75 -3.85
N SER A 96 5.40 5.01 -3.60
CA SER A 96 5.31 6.09 -4.59
C SER A 96 6.63 6.85 -4.71
N LEU A 97 6.90 7.38 -5.90
CA LEU A 97 8.08 8.19 -6.21
C LEU A 97 7.65 9.44 -6.98
N GLY A 98 7.89 10.63 -6.45
CA GLY A 98 7.62 11.89 -7.18
C GLY A 98 6.17 12.10 -7.63
N GLY A 99 5.20 11.40 -7.02
CA GLY A 99 3.79 11.43 -7.41
C GLY A 99 3.30 10.19 -8.16
N ASP A 100 4.22 9.34 -8.65
CA ASP A 100 3.88 8.10 -9.33
C ASP A 100 3.79 6.94 -8.34
N ASN A 101 2.65 6.24 -8.30
CA ASN A 101 2.49 5.02 -7.51
C ASN A 101 3.14 3.83 -8.25
N LEU A 102 4.14 3.19 -7.63
CA LEU A 102 4.98 2.14 -8.17
C LEU A 102 4.56 0.73 -7.71
N LEU A 103 4.22 0.58 -6.43
CA LEU A 103 3.64 -0.64 -5.86
C LEU A 103 2.23 -0.30 -5.40
N ARG A 104 1.21 -0.85 -6.07
CA ARG A 104 -0.16 -0.32 -6.02
C ARG A 104 -1.15 -1.24 -5.32
N ASP A 105 -2.21 -0.68 -4.77
CA ASP A 105 -3.41 -1.43 -4.39
C ASP A 105 -4.26 -1.87 -5.61
N ALA A 106 -5.00 -2.98 -5.49
CA ALA A 106 -5.97 -3.36 -6.53
C ALA A 106 -7.17 -2.41 -6.61
N GLY A 107 -7.50 -1.67 -5.55
CA GLY A 107 -8.70 -0.85 -5.46
C GLY A 107 -9.94 -1.68 -5.10
N THR A 108 -11.12 -1.08 -5.28
CA THR A 108 -12.40 -1.68 -4.83
C THR A 108 -13.25 -2.24 -5.97
N TYR A 109 -13.10 -1.73 -7.19
CA TYR A 109 -13.91 -2.05 -8.37
C TYR A 109 -15.41 -1.76 -8.23
N SER A 110 -16.15 -2.61 -7.53
CA SER A 110 -17.59 -2.48 -7.35
C SER A 110 -18.05 -3.12 -6.06
N TYR A 111 -19.01 -2.48 -5.39
CA TYR A 111 -19.68 -3.06 -4.21
C TYR A 111 -20.74 -4.10 -4.59
N ASN A 112 -21.11 -4.17 -5.87
CA ASN A 112 -22.09 -5.11 -6.39
C ASN A 112 -21.59 -5.71 -7.69
N THR A 113 -20.86 -6.82 -7.57
CA THR A 113 -20.25 -7.54 -8.69
C THR A 113 -20.24 -9.04 -8.38
N GLU A 114 -19.76 -9.83 -9.34
CA GLU A 114 -19.60 -11.28 -9.19
C GLU A 114 -18.66 -11.62 -8.03
N ALA A 115 -18.87 -12.80 -7.44
CA ALA A 115 -18.11 -13.26 -6.27
C ALA A 115 -16.59 -13.23 -6.51
N VAL A 116 -16.14 -13.66 -7.70
CA VAL A 116 -14.72 -13.66 -8.07
C VAL A 116 -14.06 -12.28 -7.92
N TRP A 117 -14.75 -11.20 -8.31
CA TRP A 117 -14.20 -9.85 -8.20
C TRP A 117 -14.31 -9.31 -6.78
N MET A 118 -15.39 -9.62 -6.07
CA MET A 118 -15.50 -9.28 -4.64
C MET A 118 -14.42 -9.96 -3.80
N ASP A 119 -14.04 -11.19 -4.15
CA ASP A 119 -13.01 -11.97 -3.47
C ASP A 119 -11.62 -11.48 -3.88
N TYR A 120 -11.40 -11.12 -5.14
CA TYR A 120 -10.13 -10.59 -5.61
C TYR A 120 -9.80 -9.20 -5.03
N PHE A 121 -10.69 -8.22 -5.19
CA PHE A 121 -10.47 -6.83 -4.72
C PHE A 121 -10.64 -6.67 -3.21
N GLY A 122 -11.40 -7.57 -2.58
CA GLY A 122 -11.58 -7.61 -1.13
C GLY A 122 -10.53 -8.43 -0.39
N GLY A 123 -9.96 -9.42 -1.07
CA GLY A 123 -9.11 -10.45 -0.48
C GLY A 123 -7.62 -10.20 -0.68
N THR A 124 -6.81 -10.98 0.01
CA THR A 124 -5.37 -10.81 0.14
C THR A 124 -4.62 -10.87 -1.19
N ALA A 125 -5.14 -11.58 -2.19
CA ALA A 125 -4.54 -11.66 -3.53
C ALA A 125 -4.52 -10.30 -4.28
N GLY A 126 -5.40 -9.37 -3.90
CA GLY A 126 -5.47 -8.01 -4.44
C GLY A 126 -4.42 -7.05 -3.86
N HIS A 127 -3.54 -7.50 -2.96
CA HIS A 127 -2.71 -6.60 -2.15
C HIS A 127 -1.22 -6.99 -2.15
N ASN A 128 -0.38 -5.98 -1.89
CA ASN A 128 1.08 -6.14 -1.74
C ASN A 128 1.40 -6.74 -0.38
N THR A 129 1.13 -8.02 -0.17
CA THR A 129 1.32 -8.73 1.11
C THR A 129 1.46 -10.24 0.88
N VAL A 130 1.52 -11.03 1.95
CA VAL A 130 1.62 -12.49 1.89
C VAL A 130 0.25 -13.14 2.09
N GLN A 131 -0.08 -14.07 1.20
CA GLN A 131 -1.23 -14.97 1.31
C GLN A 131 -0.77 -16.35 1.75
N PHE A 132 -1.39 -16.92 2.77
CA PHE A 132 -1.08 -18.26 3.27
C PHE A 132 -2.08 -19.29 2.77
N ASP A 133 -1.63 -20.46 2.36
CA ASP A 133 -2.43 -21.65 2.07
C ASP A 133 -3.63 -21.41 1.13
N GLY A 134 -3.50 -20.45 0.20
CA GLY A 134 -4.57 -20.09 -0.75
C GLY A 134 -5.80 -19.43 -0.14
N ARG A 135 -5.72 -18.93 1.11
CA ARG A 135 -6.83 -18.28 1.83
C ARG A 135 -6.51 -16.83 2.17
N ASP A 136 -7.55 -16.04 2.38
CA ASP A 136 -7.42 -14.70 2.91
C ASP A 136 -6.93 -14.71 4.36
N GLN A 137 -6.29 -13.60 4.76
CA GLN A 137 -5.75 -13.43 6.11
C GLN A 137 -6.85 -13.40 7.19
N MET A 138 -8.10 -13.12 6.78
CA MET A 138 -9.31 -13.17 7.61
C MET A 138 -10.40 -13.96 6.88
N PRO A 139 -11.25 -14.73 7.57
CA PRO A 139 -12.38 -15.43 6.93
C PRO A 139 -13.47 -14.45 6.49
N LYS A 140 -13.97 -14.58 5.26
CA LYS A 140 -15.09 -13.80 4.75
C LYS A 140 -16.42 -14.40 5.23
N LEU A 141 -17.22 -13.64 5.96
CA LEU A 141 -18.53 -14.06 6.49
C LEU A 141 -19.69 -13.58 5.62
N SER A 142 -19.52 -12.42 4.96
CA SER A 142 -20.44 -11.92 3.93
C SER A 142 -19.71 -10.90 3.05
N ARG A 143 -20.42 -10.37 2.04
CA ARG A 143 -19.93 -9.33 1.13
C ARG A 143 -19.21 -8.16 1.83
N PHE A 144 -19.66 -7.77 3.03
CA PHE A 144 -19.10 -6.64 3.76
C PHE A 144 -18.65 -7.00 5.18
N LEU A 145 -18.42 -8.28 5.47
CA LEU A 145 -18.07 -8.72 6.81
C LEU A 145 -16.95 -9.76 6.76
N TRP A 146 -15.83 -9.40 7.36
CA TRP A 146 -14.77 -10.32 7.73
C TRP A 146 -14.98 -10.79 9.17
N GLY A 147 -14.62 -12.03 9.47
CA GLY A 147 -14.53 -12.59 10.81
C GLY A 147 -13.10 -12.58 11.33
N ASN A 148 -12.91 -12.96 12.60
CA ASN A 148 -11.60 -13.12 13.24
C ASN A 148 -10.61 -12.00 12.88
N TRP A 149 -11.03 -10.75 13.12
CA TRP A 149 -10.24 -9.58 12.72
C TRP A 149 -8.84 -9.66 13.29
N LEU A 150 -7.85 -9.45 12.42
CA LEU A 150 -6.46 -9.46 12.82
C LEU A 150 -6.19 -8.36 13.85
N ARG A 151 -5.20 -8.62 14.70
CA ARG A 151 -4.64 -7.66 15.62
C ARG A 151 -3.14 -7.61 15.41
N THR A 152 -2.56 -6.42 15.49
CA THR A 152 -1.12 -6.27 15.51
C THR A 152 -0.55 -6.95 16.75
N SER A 153 0.33 -7.92 16.54
CA SER A 153 1.01 -8.65 17.62
C SER A 153 2.26 -7.92 18.10
N SER A 154 2.96 -7.22 17.20
CA SER A 154 4.11 -6.38 17.55
C SER A 154 4.30 -5.25 16.55
N THR A 155 4.88 -4.14 17.00
CA THR A 155 5.42 -3.06 16.16
C THR A 155 6.79 -2.68 16.65
N GLU A 156 7.69 -2.34 15.74
CA GLU A 156 8.87 -1.53 16.04
C GLU A 156 8.54 -0.13 15.51
N GLY A 157 8.58 0.87 16.39
CA GLY A 157 8.12 2.23 16.10
C GLY A 157 8.80 2.85 14.88
N LEU A 158 8.26 3.97 14.42
CA LEU A 158 8.87 4.69 13.30
C LEU A 158 10.23 5.26 13.73
N LEU A 159 11.28 4.82 13.06
CA LEU A 159 12.65 5.20 13.34
C LEU A 159 13.28 5.80 12.08
N GLU A 160 14.14 6.79 12.29
CA GLU A 160 14.83 7.49 11.22
C GLU A 160 16.31 7.65 11.57
N ASN A 161 17.18 7.26 10.65
CA ASN A 161 18.62 7.46 10.72
C ASN A 161 19.12 8.08 9.40
N ALA A 162 20.43 8.27 9.26
CA ALA A 162 21.01 8.91 8.08
C ALA A 162 20.81 8.11 6.77
N ALA A 163 20.69 6.78 6.86
CA ALA A 163 20.56 5.90 5.70
C ALA A 163 19.09 5.67 5.30
N ASP A 164 18.21 5.41 6.29
CA ASP A 164 16.82 5.03 6.04
C ASP A 164 15.83 5.58 7.08
N VAL A 165 14.56 5.53 6.68
CA VAL A 165 13.43 5.51 7.61
C VAL A 165 12.92 4.08 7.64
N HIS A 166 12.59 3.55 8.81
CA HIS A 166 12.04 2.20 8.90
C HIS A 166 10.90 2.04 9.90
N PHE A 167 10.08 1.03 9.66
CA PHE A 167 8.94 0.67 10.49
C PHE A 167 8.65 -0.84 10.36
N SER A 168 8.17 -1.45 11.44
CA SER A 168 7.84 -2.87 11.49
C SER A 168 6.47 -3.10 12.09
N ALA A 169 5.72 -4.05 11.52
CA ALA A 169 4.50 -4.56 12.14
C ALA A 169 4.33 -6.07 11.88
N ALA A 170 3.68 -6.75 12.81
CA ALA A 170 3.36 -8.17 12.70
C ALA A 170 1.92 -8.48 13.10
N TYR A 171 1.41 -9.61 12.60
CA TYR A 171 0.18 -10.22 13.09
C TYR A 171 0.30 -11.75 13.13
N ARG A 172 -0.67 -12.37 13.81
CA ARG A 172 -0.95 -13.79 13.74
C ARG A 172 -2.42 -13.99 13.44
N ASP A 173 -2.74 -14.83 12.46
CA ASP A 173 -4.13 -15.12 12.10
C ASP A 173 -4.73 -16.27 12.94
N ALA A 174 -6.03 -16.50 12.76
CA ALA A 174 -6.79 -17.49 13.51
C ALA A 174 -6.37 -18.94 13.23
N GLN A 175 -5.68 -19.23 12.13
CA GLN A 175 -5.15 -20.56 11.81
C GLN A 175 -3.69 -20.74 12.23
N GLY A 176 -3.08 -19.68 12.76
CA GLY A 176 -1.75 -19.68 13.34
C GLY A 176 -0.63 -19.26 12.39
N ALA A 177 -0.95 -18.82 11.17
CA ALA A 177 0.07 -18.22 10.31
C ALA A 177 0.46 -16.85 10.87
N CYS A 178 1.75 -16.59 10.88
CA CYS A 178 2.37 -15.35 11.34
C CYS A 178 3.01 -14.64 10.16
N HIS A 179 2.87 -13.32 10.14
CA HIS A 179 3.53 -12.46 9.17
C HIS A 179 4.05 -11.22 9.90
N ARG A 180 5.35 -10.99 9.80
CA ARG A 180 6.00 -9.74 10.21
C ARG A 180 6.62 -9.11 8.98
N ARG A 181 6.34 -7.82 8.78
CA ARG A 181 6.92 -7.02 7.71
C ARG A 181 7.73 -5.88 8.30
N ARG A 182 9.00 -5.80 7.91
CA ARG A 182 9.89 -4.65 8.15
C ARG A 182 10.10 -3.91 6.84
N VAL A 183 9.97 -2.59 6.89
CA VAL A 183 10.09 -1.71 5.72
C VAL A 183 11.21 -0.72 6.00
N PHE A 184 12.19 -0.65 5.10
CA PHE A 184 13.31 0.29 5.14
C PHE A 184 13.27 1.12 3.85
N LEU A 185 13.06 2.42 3.98
CA LEU A 185 13.02 3.36 2.86
C LEU A 185 14.23 4.28 2.93
N GLY A 186 15.15 4.13 1.99
CA GLY A 186 16.30 4.99 1.80
C GLY A 186 16.18 5.84 0.54
N GLU A 187 17.25 6.56 0.23
CA GLU A 187 17.36 7.29 -1.03
C GLU A 187 17.62 6.29 -2.17
N GLY A 188 16.80 6.33 -3.22
CA GLY A 188 16.93 5.42 -4.38
C GLY A 188 16.48 3.97 -4.15
N HIS A 189 16.04 3.58 -2.95
CA HIS A 189 15.69 2.19 -2.66
C HIS A 189 14.64 1.98 -1.56
N LEU A 190 13.93 0.86 -1.68
CA LEU A 190 13.05 0.29 -0.67
C LEU A 190 13.48 -1.15 -0.43
N ARG A 191 13.77 -1.51 0.83
CA ARG A 191 13.96 -2.90 1.26
C ARG A 191 12.80 -3.33 2.15
N VAL A 192 12.23 -4.49 1.87
CA VAL A 192 11.15 -5.09 2.65
C VAL A 192 11.56 -6.48 3.09
N GLU A 193 11.41 -6.78 4.37
CA GLU A 193 11.64 -8.11 4.91
C GLU A 193 10.34 -8.69 5.45
N ASP A 194 9.92 -9.80 4.88
CA ASP A 194 8.73 -10.55 5.22
C ASP A 194 9.13 -11.84 5.92
N GLU A 195 9.06 -11.84 7.26
CA GLU A 195 9.22 -13.04 8.09
C GLU A 195 7.87 -13.74 8.21
N VAL A 196 7.81 -15.00 7.75
CA VAL A 196 6.58 -15.77 7.66
C VAL A 196 6.73 -17.17 8.24
N ALA A 197 5.72 -17.62 8.99
CA ALA A 197 5.72 -18.92 9.64
C ALA A 197 4.29 -19.41 9.91
N GLY A 198 4.14 -20.68 10.33
CA GLY A 198 2.88 -21.23 10.84
C GLY A 198 1.80 -21.52 9.78
N PHE A 199 2.10 -21.36 8.50
CA PHE A 199 1.29 -21.87 7.39
C PHE A 199 1.55 -23.37 7.14
N ARG A 200 0.67 -24.05 6.42
CA ARG A 200 0.70 -25.51 6.27
C ARG A 200 1.31 -26.01 4.97
N GLN A 201 0.96 -25.37 3.86
CA GLN A 201 1.32 -25.80 2.51
C GLN A 201 2.24 -24.78 1.85
N ARG A 202 1.80 -23.52 1.77
CA ARG A 202 2.52 -22.49 1.03
C ARG A 202 2.22 -21.07 1.49
N ALA A 203 3.15 -20.16 1.20
CA ALA A 203 2.95 -18.73 1.28
C ALA A 203 3.26 -18.08 -0.07
N VAL A 204 2.41 -17.14 -0.51
CA VAL A 204 2.58 -16.39 -1.76
C VAL A 204 2.71 -14.91 -1.43
N LEU A 205 3.91 -14.35 -1.59
CA LEU A 205 4.16 -12.91 -1.55
C LEU A 205 3.78 -12.30 -2.90
N ARG A 206 3.08 -11.16 -2.86
CA ARG A 206 2.71 -10.42 -4.07
C ARG A 206 3.25 -9.00 -4.06
N TRP A 207 3.70 -8.56 -5.24
CA TRP A 207 4.01 -7.17 -5.55
C TRP A 207 3.29 -6.77 -6.83
N ARG A 208 2.33 -5.86 -6.71
CA ARG A 208 1.51 -5.33 -7.80
C ARG A 208 2.23 -4.11 -8.37
N LEU A 209 2.78 -4.27 -9.55
CA LEU A 209 3.71 -3.33 -10.14
C LEU A 209 2.94 -2.26 -10.92
N ALA A 210 3.56 -1.10 -11.12
CA ALA A 210 3.04 -0.09 -12.04
C ALA A 210 2.83 -0.70 -13.45
N PRO A 211 1.76 -0.31 -14.16
CA PRO A 211 1.52 -0.69 -15.55
C PRO A 211 2.75 -0.39 -16.41
N GLY A 212 3.10 -1.34 -17.27
CA GLY A 212 4.27 -1.23 -18.12
C GLY A 212 4.85 -2.60 -18.42
N HIS A 213 5.88 -2.61 -19.25
CA HIS A 213 6.58 -3.82 -19.62
C HIS A 213 7.68 -4.13 -18.61
N TRP A 214 7.53 -5.23 -17.88
CA TRP A 214 8.51 -5.74 -16.94
C TRP A 214 9.17 -6.99 -17.51
N THR A 215 10.50 -6.98 -17.61
CA THR A 215 11.30 -8.14 -17.99
C THR A 215 11.90 -8.80 -16.76
N ARG A 216 12.23 -10.09 -16.91
CA ARG A 216 12.90 -10.86 -15.88
C ARG A 216 14.28 -11.28 -16.37
N GLU A 217 15.28 -11.03 -15.54
CA GLU A 217 16.69 -11.37 -15.74
C GLU A 217 17.17 -12.19 -14.53
N GLY A 218 16.99 -13.52 -14.60
CA GLY A 218 17.24 -14.39 -13.46
C GLY A 218 16.26 -14.13 -12.29
N ILE A 219 16.77 -13.63 -11.17
CA ILE A 219 15.96 -13.25 -9.98
C ILE A 219 15.58 -11.77 -9.95
N ARG A 220 16.06 -10.99 -10.92
CA ARG A 220 15.83 -9.55 -11.05
C ARG A 220 14.66 -9.30 -12.00
N LEU A 221 13.77 -8.39 -11.63
CA LEU A 221 12.73 -7.82 -12.50
C LEU A 221 13.08 -6.37 -12.79
N THR A 222 12.87 -5.91 -14.02
CA THR A 222 13.15 -4.53 -14.41
C THR A 222 12.18 -4.03 -15.47
N ASN A 223 11.90 -2.73 -15.47
CA ASN A 223 11.22 -2.04 -16.58
C ASN A 223 12.12 -0.98 -17.24
N GLY A 224 13.43 -1.06 -17.01
CA GLY A 224 14.44 -0.11 -17.47
C GLY A 224 14.70 1.04 -16.50
N ALA A 225 13.67 1.54 -15.80
CA ALA A 225 13.81 2.62 -14.81
C ALA A 225 13.87 2.12 -13.36
N HIS A 226 13.19 1.00 -13.09
CA HIS A 226 13.09 0.40 -11.78
C HIS A 226 13.57 -1.04 -11.80
N THR A 227 14.13 -1.49 -10.69
CA THR A 227 14.52 -2.88 -10.47
C THR A 227 13.86 -3.42 -9.21
N LEU A 228 13.40 -4.67 -9.24
CA LEU A 228 12.88 -5.41 -8.09
C LEU A 228 13.55 -6.78 -8.02
N MET A 229 14.06 -7.18 -6.87
CA MET A 229 14.61 -8.51 -6.62
C MET A 229 14.01 -9.10 -5.34
N VAL A 230 13.71 -10.40 -5.34
CA VAL A 230 13.25 -11.12 -4.15
C VAL A 230 14.18 -12.30 -3.87
N GLN A 231 14.65 -12.39 -2.62
CA GLN A 231 15.49 -13.46 -2.11
C GLN A 231 14.80 -14.12 -0.91
N GLY A 232 15.02 -15.42 -0.70
CA GLY A 232 14.48 -16.15 0.44
C GLY A 232 15.58 -16.80 1.27
N SER A 233 15.41 -16.84 2.59
CA SER A 233 16.20 -17.72 3.47
C SER A 233 15.85 -19.21 3.29
N MET A 234 14.85 -19.49 2.47
CA MET A 234 14.35 -20.80 2.07
C MET A 234 14.27 -20.87 0.52
N PRO A 235 14.11 -22.07 -0.07
CA PRO A 235 13.88 -22.20 -1.50
C PRO A 235 12.59 -21.50 -1.94
N ILE A 236 12.71 -20.65 -2.96
CA ILE A 236 11.59 -20.08 -3.71
C ILE A 236 11.20 -21.10 -4.79
N ILE A 237 9.97 -21.62 -4.72
CA ILE A 237 9.49 -22.68 -5.64
C ILE A 237 8.85 -22.11 -6.90
N ARG A 238 8.29 -20.89 -6.83
CA ARG A 238 7.75 -20.15 -7.96
C ARG A 238 8.05 -18.68 -7.80
N CYS A 239 8.48 -18.03 -8.87
CA CYS A 239 8.68 -16.60 -8.95
C CYS A 239 8.32 -16.22 -10.38
N GLU A 240 7.25 -15.47 -10.60
CA GLU A 240 6.79 -15.13 -11.95
C GLU A 240 5.94 -13.86 -11.97
N ILE A 241 5.86 -13.23 -13.14
CA ILE A 241 4.95 -12.12 -13.38
C ILE A 241 3.65 -12.71 -13.90
N THR A 242 2.56 -12.49 -13.18
CA THR A 242 1.20 -12.85 -13.58
C THR A 242 0.39 -11.59 -13.91
N GLU A 243 -0.77 -11.78 -14.53
CA GLU A 243 -1.73 -10.70 -14.74
C GLU A 243 -2.64 -10.57 -13.50
N GLY A 244 -2.72 -9.35 -12.97
CA GLY A 244 -3.70 -8.95 -11.97
C GLY A 244 -4.62 -7.83 -12.48
N TRP A 245 -5.56 -7.39 -11.64
CA TRP A 245 -6.54 -6.35 -11.97
C TRP A 245 -6.44 -5.15 -11.03
N GLU A 246 -6.37 -3.93 -11.58
CA GLU A 246 -6.46 -2.68 -10.83
C GLU A 246 -7.78 -1.99 -11.16
N SER A 247 -8.41 -1.41 -10.15
CA SER A 247 -9.59 -0.56 -10.29
C SER A 247 -9.27 0.84 -9.78
N ARG A 248 -9.10 1.78 -10.71
CA ARG A 248 -8.89 3.18 -10.37
C ARG A 248 -10.19 3.99 -10.22
N HIS A 249 -11.26 3.56 -10.87
CA HIS A 249 -12.59 4.16 -10.80
C HIS A 249 -13.66 3.07 -10.61
N TYR A 250 -14.83 3.48 -10.12
CA TYR A 250 -15.94 2.56 -9.90
C TYR A 250 -16.37 1.91 -11.22
N LEU A 251 -16.58 0.58 -11.20
CA LEU A 251 -16.94 -0.25 -12.36
C LEU A 251 -15.89 -0.35 -13.48
N GLU A 252 -14.70 0.22 -13.28
CA GLU A 252 -13.58 0.11 -14.21
C GLU A 252 -12.49 -0.79 -13.62
N LYS A 253 -11.94 -1.68 -14.44
CA LYS A 253 -10.73 -2.43 -14.08
C LYS A 253 -9.81 -2.61 -15.28
N THR A 254 -8.52 -2.52 -15.04
CA THR A 254 -7.46 -2.65 -16.04
C THR A 254 -6.45 -3.72 -15.60
N PRO A 255 -5.84 -4.47 -16.54
CA PRO A 255 -4.82 -5.44 -16.20
C PRO A 255 -3.54 -4.74 -15.71
N VAL A 256 -2.85 -5.34 -14.75
CA VAL A 256 -1.56 -4.87 -14.22
C VAL A 256 -0.62 -6.06 -13.97
N PRO A 257 0.70 -5.88 -14.14
CA PRO A 257 1.66 -6.93 -13.83
C PRO A 257 1.78 -7.13 -12.31
N VAL A 258 1.73 -8.38 -11.86
CA VAL A 258 1.91 -8.78 -10.45
C VAL A 258 3.03 -9.79 -10.36
N LEU A 259 4.08 -9.49 -9.60
CA LEU A 259 5.06 -10.49 -9.21
C LEU A 259 4.47 -11.37 -8.11
N GLU A 260 4.38 -12.67 -8.35
CA GLU A 260 4.10 -13.68 -7.32
C GLU A 260 5.37 -14.45 -6.97
N VAL A 261 5.65 -14.56 -5.67
CA VAL A 261 6.76 -15.36 -5.13
C VAL A 261 6.20 -16.38 -4.14
N GLU A 262 6.38 -17.66 -4.44
CA GLU A 262 5.83 -18.78 -3.67
C GLU A 262 6.93 -19.56 -2.96
N ILE A 263 6.66 -19.92 -1.71
CA ILE A 263 7.50 -20.71 -0.83
C ILE A 263 6.66 -21.76 -0.10
N GLU A 264 7.28 -22.88 0.26
CA GLU A 264 6.63 -23.97 1.03
C GLU A 264 7.19 -24.12 2.45
N LYS A 265 8.21 -23.33 2.80
CA LYS A 265 8.87 -23.38 4.11
C LYS A 265 8.87 -22.01 4.76
N ALA A 266 8.75 -21.99 6.08
CA ALA A 266 8.88 -20.77 6.87
C ALA A 266 10.27 -20.14 6.76
N GLY A 267 10.35 -18.83 7.01
CA GLY A 267 11.59 -18.05 7.05
C GLY A 267 11.35 -16.62 6.55
N THR A 268 12.37 -16.00 5.96
CA THR A 268 12.32 -14.59 5.56
C THR A 268 12.48 -14.41 4.05
N LEU A 269 11.56 -13.67 3.44
CA LEU A 269 11.70 -13.12 2.09
C LEU A 269 12.21 -11.67 2.19
N THR A 270 13.28 -11.35 1.49
CA THR A 270 13.80 -9.99 1.36
C THR A 270 13.52 -9.49 -0.05
N THR A 271 12.77 -8.41 -0.17
CA THR A 271 12.54 -7.69 -1.42
C THR A 271 13.38 -6.41 -1.43
N ASP A 272 14.18 -6.23 -2.48
CA ASP A 272 14.90 -4.99 -2.75
C ASP A 272 14.32 -4.35 -4.01
N TYR A 273 13.76 -3.15 -3.89
CA TYR A 273 13.25 -2.33 -4.98
C TYR A 273 14.14 -1.10 -5.12
N GLN A 274 14.65 -0.84 -6.32
CA GLN A 274 15.60 0.24 -6.61
C GLN A 274 15.13 1.12 -7.76
N TRP A 275 15.48 2.40 -7.71
CA TRP A 275 15.27 3.39 -8.77
C TRP A 275 16.48 4.32 -8.88
N ALA A 276 16.65 4.96 -10.03
CA ALA A 276 17.63 6.04 -10.17
C ALA A 276 17.23 7.20 -9.26
N ALA A 277 18.16 7.64 -8.41
CA ALA A 277 18.01 8.82 -7.57
C ALA A 277 18.00 10.11 -8.40
#